data_AF-A0A937WPN9-F1
#
_entry.id   AF-A0A937WPN9-F1
#
_cell.length_a   1.000
_cell.length_b   1.000
_cell.length_c   1.000
_cell.angle_alpha   90.00
_cell.angle_beta   90.00
_cell.angle_gamma   90.00
#
_symmetry.space_group_name_H-M   'P 1'
#
loop_
_entity.id
_entity.type
_entity.pdbx_description
1 polymer ?
#
loop_
_entity_poly.entity_id
_entity_poly.type
_entity_poly.pdbx_seq_one_letter_code
_entity_poly.pdbx_strand_id
1 'polypeptide(L)'
;ENQNEFATISHNIIDKNNRLKTIYGVIDEERKININIASRELLLALLEEFAVNAAQDIVNNILIWRGDISDNDKIYEKLGYPCKADNFSNIEELTLVKDITPNDYQKLRESITTYGDGFVNINTVSFKTLTIFAHGIAKSLSIDENFADSVATKIIELRDRNGCFKEKNEIDIILTGEEEENIFNKLMDSIIFKSDNFLIEATGNVVKIRGKISAVYNRKDKRILYWHES
;
A
#
# COMPACT_ATOMS: atom_id res chain seq x y z
N GLU A 1 -21.56 -3.87 -36.41
CA GLU A 1 -21.02 -3.79 -35.04
C GLU A 1 -21.69 -2.63 -34.32
N ASN A 2 -22.30 -2.87 -33.16
CA ASN A 2 -22.91 -1.83 -32.34
C ASN A 2 -21.78 -0.94 -31.80
N GLN A 3 -21.72 0.33 -32.20
CA GLN A 3 -20.70 1.28 -31.72
C GLN A 3 -20.83 1.63 -30.21
N ASN A 4 -21.80 1.02 -29.51
CA ASN A 4 -22.13 1.31 -28.10
C ASN A 4 -21.77 0.16 -27.14
N GLU A 5 -21.10 -0.90 -27.60
CA GLU A 5 -20.66 -2.02 -26.76
C GLU A 5 -19.14 -2.03 -26.71
N PHE A 6 -18.57 -1.52 -25.62
CA PHE A 6 -17.12 -1.54 -25.39
C PHE A 6 -16.82 -1.88 -23.93
N ALA A 7 -15.70 -2.57 -23.71
CA ALA A 7 -15.11 -2.81 -22.39
C ALA A 7 -13.78 -2.07 -22.31
N THR A 8 -13.55 -1.38 -21.21
CA THR A 8 -12.29 -0.65 -20.97
C THR A 8 -11.71 -1.05 -19.63
N ILE A 9 -10.39 -1.17 -19.59
CA ILE A 9 -9.63 -1.28 -18.35
C ILE A 9 -9.18 0.13 -17.99
N SER A 10 -9.77 0.73 -16.97
CA SER A 10 -9.53 2.14 -16.63
C SER A 10 -9.58 2.39 -15.13
N HIS A 11 -8.69 3.24 -14.64
CA HIS A 11 -8.56 3.62 -13.25
C HIS A 11 -8.64 5.13 -13.11
N ASN A 12 -9.28 5.61 -12.04
CA ASN A 12 -9.29 7.02 -11.70
C ASN A 12 -8.18 7.29 -10.68
N ILE A 13 -7.21 8.13 -11.06
CA ILE A 13 -6.14 8.58 -10.18
C ILE A 13 -6.27 10.08 -9.91
N ILE A 14 -5.79 10.53 -8.76
CA ILE A 14 -5.66 11.95 -8.45
C ILE A 14 -4.26 12.39 -8.88
N ASP A 15 -4.18 13.40 -9.74
CA ASP A 15 -2.89 13.96 -10.16
C ASP A 15 -2.30 14.92 -9.10
N LYS A 16 -1.08 15.39 -9.35
CA LYS A 16 -0.37 16.33 -8.47
C LYS A 16 -1.09 17.68 -8.24
N ASN A 17 -2.11 18.00 -9.03
CA ASN A 17 -2.93 19.21 -8.90
C ASN A 17 -4.32 18.90 -8.31
N ASN A 18 -4.47 17.72 -7.68
CA ASN A 18 -5.72 17.24 -7.09
C ASN A 18 -6.86 17.07 -8.12
N ARG A 19 -6.54 16.76 -9.38
CA ARG A 19 -7.53 16.51 -10.44
C ARG A 19 -7.73 15.03 -10.65
N LEU A 20 -8.98 14.61 -10.82
CA LEU A 20 -9.32 13.24 -11.21
C LEU A 20 -8.93 13.01 -12.67
N LYS A 21 -8.09 11.99 -12.92
CA LYS A 21 -7.67 11.58 -14.26
C LYS A 21 -7.94 10.09 -14.45
N THR A 22 -8.61 9.74 -15.54
CA THR A 22 -8.78 8.35 -15.94
C THR A 22 -7.57 7.89 -16.74
N ILE A 23 -6.89 6.84 -16.27
CA ILE A 23 -5.79 6.15 -16.96
C ILE A 23 -6.25 4.76 -17.36
N TYR A 24 -5.83 4.28 -18.53
CA TYR A 24 -6.11 2.92 -18.98
C TYR A 24 -4.89 2.05 -18.69
N GLY A 25 -5.08 0.85 -18.12
CA GLY A 25 -3.96 -0.04 -17.79
C GLY A 25 -4.21 -0.90 -16.57
N VAL A 26 -3.14 -1.29 -15.89
CA VAL A 26 -3.18 -2.05 -14.63
C VAL A 26 -2.54 -1.23 -13.53
N ILE A 27 -2.97 -1.42 -12.28
CA ILE A 27 -2.33 -0.81 -11.11
C ILE A 27 -1.35 -1.80 -10.51
N ASP A 28 -0.13 -1.35 -10.26
CA ASP A 28 0.88 -2.09 -9.51
C ASP A 28 0.47 -2.21 -8.04
N GLU A 29 0.34 -3.42 -7.50
CA GLU A 29 0.00 -3.64 -6.09
C GLU A 29 1.21 -3.50 -5.16
N GLU A 30 2.43 -3.77 -5.64
CA GLU A 30 3.67 -3.58 -4.88
C GLU A 30 4.07 -2.11 -4.75
N ARG A 31 3.25 -1.18 -5.26
CA ARG A 31 3.36 0.25 -4.94
C ARG A 31 2.79 0.61 -3.57
N LYS A 32 2.06 -0.31 -2.93
CA LYS A 32 1.30 -0.13 -1.68
C LYS A 32 1.99 -0.88 -0.53
N ILE A 33 1.55 -0.61 0.70
CA ILE A 33 2.03 -1.29 1.90
C ILE A 33 1.28 -2.62 2.07
N ASN A 34 1.99 -3.74 2.09
CA ASN A 34 1.37 -5.03 2.39
C ASN A 34 1.10 -5.17 3.90
N ILE A 35 -0.16 -5.13 4.31
CA ILE A 35 -0.56 -5.18 5.73
C ILE A 35 -0.31 -6.54 6.39
N ASN A 36 -0.18 -7.62 5.61
CA ASN A 36 0.16 -8.96 6.11
C ASN A 36 1.63 -9.09 6.51
N ILE A 37 2.51 -8.21 6.03
CA ILE A 37 3.96 -8.32 6.21
C ILE A 37 4.54 -7.09 6.93
N ALA A 38 3.87 -5.94 6.83
CA ALA A 38 4.31 -4.68 7.43
C ALA A 38 4.68 -4.83 8.90
N SER A 39 5.82 -4.24 9.29
CA SER A 39 6.26 -4.20 10.68
C SER A 39 5.35 -3.31 11.52
N ARG A 40 5.48 -3.40 12.85
CA ARG A 40 4.78 -2.52 13.79
C ARG A 40 5.04 -1.05 13.47
N GLU A 41 6.29 -0.69 13.20
CA GLU A 41 6.72 0.68 12.96
C GLU A 41 6.16 1.20 11.63
N LEU A 42 6.10 0.36 10.60
CA LEU A 42 5.50 0.70 9.32
C LEU A 42 3.98 0.87 9.42
N LEU A 43 3.30 -0.01 10.16
CA LEU A 43 1.87 0.12 10.44
C LEU A 43 1.57 1.38 11.24
N LEU A 44 2.42 1.72 12.22
CA LEU A 44 2.27 2.94 13.01
C LEU A 44 2.42 4.19 12.14
N ALA A 45 3.50 4.25 11.33
CA ALA A 45 3.72 5.34 10.39
C ALA A 45 2.56 5.50 9.41
N LEU A 46 2.00 4.38 8.91
CA LEU A 46 0.81 4.39 8.05
C LEU A 46 -0.39 5.05 8.75
N LEU A 47 -0.72 4.63 9.97
CA LEU A 47 -1.89 5.14 10.68
C LEU A 47 -1.73 6.63 11.06
N GLU A 48 -0.54 7.05 11.45
CA GLU A 48 -0.23 8.44 11.79
C GLU A 48 -0.28 9.37 10.56
N GLU A 49 0.25 8.93 9.42
CA GLU A 49 0.19 9.69 8.14
C GLU A 49 -1.26 9.98 7.71
N PHE A 50 -2.21 9.13 8.08
CA PHE A 50 -3.64 9.31 7.82
C PHE A 50 -4.43 9.91 8.99
N ALA A 51 -3.73 10.34 10.04
CA ALA A 51 -4.28 10.88 11.28
C ALA A 51 -5.39 9.99 11.85
N VAL A 52 -5.13 8.68 11.90
CA VAL A 52 -6.00 7.71 12.54
C VAL A 52 -5.81 7.80 14.05
N ASN A 53 -6.90 8.02 14.78
CA ASN A 53 -6.86 8.13 16.24
C ASN A 53 -6.47 6.80 16.88
N ALA A 54 -5.80 6.85 18.03
CA ALA A 54 -5.36 5.65 18.76
C ALA A 54 -4.53 4.67 17.90
N ALA A 55 -3.69 5.22 17.01
CA ALA A 55 -2.87 4.45 16.07
C ALA A 55 -2.14 3.28 16.74
N GLN A 56 -1.51 3.51 17.90
CA GLN A 56 -0.77 2.46 18.63
C GLN A 56 -1.64 1.26 19.02
N ASP A 57 -2.87 1.50 19.49
CA ASP A 57 -3.82 0.45 19.89
C ASP A 57 -4.35 -0.29 18.67
N ILE A 58 -4.62 0.43 17.58
CA ILE A 58 -5.02 -0.17 16.31
C ILE A 58 -3.91 -1.04 15.74
N VAL A 59 -2.63 -0.60 15.79
CA VAL A 59 -1.52 -1.47 15.38
C VAL A 59 -1.50 -2.75 16.21
N ASN A 60 -1.72 -2.68 17.52
CA ASN A 60 -1.85 -3.89 18.34
C ASN A 60 -3.01 -4.78 17.85
N ASN A 61 -4.18 -4.20 17.59
CA ASN A 61 -5.34 -4.96 17.10
C ASN A 61 -5.08 -5.61 15.73
N ILE A 62 -4.36 -4.94 14.82
CA ILE A 62 -3.93 -5.50 13.53
C ILE A 62 -3.00 -6.70 13.73
N LEU A 63 -2.00 -6.58 14.62
CA LEU A 63 -1.06 -7.65 14.91
C LEU A 63 -1.74 -8.84 15.62
N ILE A 64 -2.73 -8.59 16.49
CA ILE A 64 -3.58 -9.64 17.07
C ILE A 64 -4.38 -10.34 15.96
N TRP A 65 -5.00 -9.57 15.05
CA TRP A 65 -5.80 -10.12 13.96
C TRP A 65 -4.99 -11.04 13.05
N ARG A 66 -3.77 -10.63 12.71
CA ARG A 66 -2.79 -11.40 11.93
C ARG A 66 -2.26 -12.65 12.64
N GLY A 67 -2.45 -12.73 13.96
CA GLY A 67 -1.87 -13.80 14.79
C GLY A 67 -0.40 -13.58 15.14
N ASP A 68 0.17 -12.39 14.90
CA ASP A 68 1.55 -12.08 15.28
C ASP A 68 1.70 -12.00 16.81
N ILE A 69 0.63 -11.61 17.50
CA ILE A 69 0.54 -11.56 18.97
C ILE A 69 -0.78 -12.21 19.45
N SER A 70 -0.75 -12.81 20.64
CA SER A 70 -1.91 -13.53 21.18
C SER A 70 -3.04 -12.62 21.66
N ASP A 71 -4.29 -12.98 21.36
CA ASP A 71 -5.50 -12.32 21.89
C ASP A 71 -5.82 -12.78 23.33
N ASN A 72 -4.98 -12.37 24.29
CA ASN A 72 -5.16 -12.79 25.69
C ASN A 72 -6.49 -12.32 26.30
N ASP A 73 -6.99 -11.18 25.84
CA ASP A 73 -8.23 -10.57 26.34
C ASP A 73 -9.47 -11.04 25.58
N LYS A 74 -9.34 -11.93 24.59
CA LYS A 74 -10.44 -12.42 23.76
C LYS A 74 -11.26 -11.24 23.20
N ILE A 75 -10.57 -10.21 22.72
CA ILE A 75 -11.14 -8.94 22.28
C ILE A 75 -12.24 -9.18 21.26
N TYR A 76 -11.97 -10.01 20.26
CA TYR A 76 -12.90 -10.25 19.16
C TYR A 76 -14.10 -11.12 19.60
N GLU A 77 -13.87 -12.14 20.42
CA GLU A 77 -14.98 -12.93 20.99
C GLU A 77 -15.96 -12.04 21.75
N LYS A 78 -15.45 -11.06 22.51
CA LYS A 78 -16.26 -10.05 23.21
C LYS A 78 -17.03 -9.12 22.26
N LEU A 79 -16.53 -8.89 21.05
CA LEU A 79 -17.22 -8.16 19.98
C LEU A 79 -18.22 -9.04 19.21
N GLY A 80 -18.31 -10.34 19.51
CA GLY A 80 -19.31 -11.26 18.98
C GLY A 80 -18.87 -12.06 17.74
N TYR A 81 -17.57 -12.07 17.41
CA TYR A 81 -17.02 -12.85 16.30
C TYR A 81 -15.61 -13.36 16.61
N PRO A 82 -15.14 -14.48 16.00
CA PRO A 82 -13.81 -14.98 16.29
C PRO A 82 -12.71 -14.06 15.75
N CYS A 83 -11.59 -13.97 16.47
CA CYS A 83 -10.35 -13.43 15.92
C CYS A 83 -9.88 -14.34 14.78
N LYS A 84 -9.41 -13.76 13.67
CA LYS A 84 -8.91 -14.53 12.54
C LYS A 84 -7.62 -15.28 12.88
N ALA A 85 -6.69 -14.61 13.57
CA ALA A 85 -5.37 -15.12 13.90
C ALA A 85 -4.60 -15.67 12.68
N ASP A 86 -4.78 -15.03 11.52
CA ASP A 86 -4.15 -15.38 10.25
C ASP A 86 -4.11 -14.12 9.35
N ASN A 87 -3.37 -14.20 8.25
CA ASN A 87 -3.25 -13.14 7.26
C ASN A 87 -4.63 -12.65 6.77
N PHE A 88 -4.73 -11.35 6.51
CA PHE A 88 -5.85 -10.74 5.82
C PHE A 88 -6.02 -11.38 4.44
N SER A 89 -7.24 -11.84 4.12
CA SER A 89 -7.52 -12.41 2.79
C SER A 89 -7.79 -11.32 1.75
N ASN A 90 -8.25 -10.15 2.20
CA ASN A 90 -8.48 -8.95 1.41
C ASN A 90 -8.35 -7.72 2.31
N ILE A 91 -8.35 -6.52 1.73
CA ILE A 91 -8.19 -5.27 2.49
C ILE A 91 -9.46 -4.88 3.25
N GLU A 92 -10.64 -5.32 2.79
CA GLU A 92 -11.94 -5.02 3.42
C GLU A 92 -12.05 -5.63 4.82
N GLU A 93 -11.39 -6.76 5.07
CA GLU A 93 -11.26 -7.36 6.40
C GLU A 93 -10.66 -6.41 7.45
N LEU A 94 -9.94 -5.35 7.04
CA LEU A 94 -9.46 -4.33 7.96
C LEU A 94 -10.61 -3.64 8.72
N THR A 95 -11.82 -3.60 8.15
CA THR A 95 -13.03 -3.08 8.81
C THR A 95 -13.52 -3.94 9.98
N LEU A 96 -13.01 -5.18 10.10
CA LEU A 96 -13.28 -6.08 11.22
C LEU A 96 -12.25 -5.91 12.35
N VAL A 97 -11.15 -5.20 12.12
CA VAL A 97 -10.17 -4.93 13.16
C VAL A 97 -10.76 -3.92 14.14
N LYS A 98 -10.63 -4.22 15.44
CA LYS A 98 -11.17 -3.37 16.49
C LYS A 98 -10.61 -1.94 16.37
N ASP A 99 -11.50 -0.96 16.57
CA ASP A 99 -11.24 0.48 16.56
C ASP A 99 -10.92 1.08 15.16
N ILE A 100 -10.90 0.29 14.09
CA ILE A 100 -10.93 0.81 12.72
C ILE A 100 -12.35 1.28 12.39
N THR A 101 -12.50 2.57 12.06
CA THR A 101 -13.78 3.09 11.57
C THR A 101 -13.89 2.94 10.04
N PRO A 102 -15.13 2.97 9.47
CA PRO A 102 -15.30 3.03 8.02
C PRO A 102 -14.56 4.20 7.38
N ASN A 103 -14.46 5.34 8.06
CA ASN A 103 -13.74 6.51 7.57
C ASN A 103 -12.22 6.27 7.52
N ASP A 104 -11.65 5.60 8.52
CA ASP A 104 -10.24 5.25 8.52
C ASP A 104 -9.93 4.26 7.40
N TYR A 105 -10.77 3.25 7.22
CA TYR A 105 -10.65 2.33 6.09
C TYR A 105 -10.67 3.06 4.73
N GLN A 106 -11.58 4.02 4.53
CA GLN A 106 -11.65 4.79 3.28
C GLN A 106 -10.38 5.63 3.04
N LYS A 107 -9.71 6.11 4.08
CA LYS A 107 -8.42 6.81 3.95
C LYS A 107 -7.28 5.85 3.58
N LEU A 108 -7.26 4.67 4.20
CA LEU A 108 -6.15 3.72 4.13
C LEU A 108 -6.15 2.87 2.85
N ARG A 109 -7.33 2.49 2.35
CA ARG A 109 -7.53 1.49 1.27
C ARG A 109 -6.69 1.68 0.00
N GLU A 110 -6.36 2.91 -0.37
CA GLU A 110 -5.57 3.18 -1.59
C GLU A 110 -4.06 3.01 -1.38
N SER A 111 -3.60 3.01 -0.12
CA SER A 111 -2.19 2.87 0.27
C SER A 111 -1.82 1.47 0.76
N ILE A 112 -2.79 0.56 0.89
CA ILE A 112 -2.60 -0.79 1.44
C ILE A 112 -2.93 -1.89 0.45
N THR A 113 -2.30 -3.05 0.62
CA THR A 113 -2.56 -4.27 -0.14
C THR A 113 -2.41 -5.49 0.77
N THR A 114 -2.88 -6.65 0.32
CA THR A 114 -2.57 -7.96 0.92
C THR A 114 -1.63 -8.78 0.02
N TYR A 115 -1.20 -8.23 -1.11
CA TYR A 115 -0.41 -8.90 -2.15
C TYR A 115 1.06 -8.46 -2.14
N GLY A 116 1.94 -9.32 -2.67
CA GLY A 116 3.38 -9.07 -2.74
C GLY A 116 4.15 -9.47 -1.49
N ASP A 117 5.47 -9.46 -1.58
CA ASP A 117 6.37 -10.01 -0.55
C ASP A 117 6.81 -8.95 0.49
N GLY A 118 6.12 -7.81 0.55
CA GLY A 118 6.40 -6.70 1.48
C GLY A 118 7.42 -5.68 0.96
N PHE A 119 8.12 -5.98 -0.14
CA PHE A 119 8.96 -5.01 -0.85
C PHE A 119 8.11 -4.00 -1.62
N VAL A 120 8.61 -2.77 -1.74
CA VAL A 120 7.93 -1.70 -2.46
C VAL A 120 8.57 -1.43 -3.82
N ASN A 121 7.76 -1.32 -4.88
CA ASN A 121 8.25 -0.93 -6.19
C ASN A 121 8.53 0.57 -6.25
N ILE A 122 9.81 0.92 -6.25
CA ILE A 122 10.28 2.31 -6.20
C ILE A 122 9.83 3.14 -7.42
N ASN A 123 9.59 2.48 -8.55
CA ASN A 123 9.20 3.13 -9.80
C ASN A 123 7.74 3.58 -9.82
N THR A 124 6.89 2.99 -8.99
CA THR A 124 5.43 3.20 -9.04
C THR A 124 4.85 3.66 -7.70
N VAL A 125 5.59 3.53 -6.60
CA VAL A 125 5.21 4.03 -5.27
C VAL A 125 4.85 5.51 -5.32
N SER A 126 3.78 5.90 -4.62
CA SER A 126 3.44 7.32 -4.49
C SER A 126 4.43 8.02 -3.54
N PHE A 127 4.55 9.35 -3.63
CA PHE A 127 5.36 10.11 -2.67
C PHE A 127 4.93 9.80 -1.23
N LYS A 128 3.62 9.91 -0.95
CA LYS A 128 3.03 9.60 0.35
C LYS A 128 3.37 8.19 0.84
N THR A 129 3.22 7.18 0.00
CA THR A 129 3.52 5.79 0.40
C THR A 129 5.01 5.60 0.67
N LEU A 130 5.90 6.21 -0.13
CA LEU A 130 7.34 6.15 0.10
C LEU A 130 7.74 6.83 1.42
N THR A 131 7.13 7.98 1.72
CA THR A 131 7.30 8.68 3.00
C THR A 131 6.92 7.79 4.17
N ILE A 132 5.79 7.07 4.10
CA ILE A 132 5.38 6.12 5.15
C ILE A 132 6.43 5.02 5.34
N PHE A 133 6.98 4.46 4.26
CA PHE A 133 8.08 3.48 4.35
C PHE A 133 9.31 4.08 5.05
N ALA A 134 9.70 5.30 4.67
CA ALA A 134 10.85 5.99 5.25
C ALA A 134 10.61 6.32 6.75
N HIS A 135 9.42 6.79 7.12
CA HIS A 135 9.03 7.02 8.52
C HIS A 135 9.04 5.73 9.34
N GLY A 136 8.52 4.63 8.80
CA GLY A 136 8.59 3.32 9.47
C GLY A 136 10.02 2.89 9.77
N ILE A 137 10.95 3.14 8.82
CA ILE A 137 12.38 2.89 9.02
C ILE A 137 12.96 3.84 10.08
N ALA A 138 12.68 5.14 10.00
CA ALA A 138 13.15 6.13 10.97
C ALA A 138 12.72 5.77 12.39
N LYS A 139 11.44 5.41 12.58
CA LYS A 139 10.91 4.89 13.86
C LYS A 139 11.68 3.66 14.35
N SER A 140 11.95 2.69 13.46
CA SER A 140 12.72 1.48 13.84
C SER A 140 14.16 1.78 14.27
N LEU A 141 14.72 2.90 13.81
CA LEU A 141 16.06 3.36 14.12
C LEU A 141 16.10 4.45 15.19
N SER A 142 14.95 4.89 15.69
CA SER A 142 14.82 6.04 16.60
C SER A 142 15.42 7.33 16.02
N ILE A 143 15.29 7.52 14.70
CA ILE A 143 15.73 8.71 13.95
C ILE A 143 14.52 9.64 13.74
N ASP A 144 14.78 10.95 13.72
CA ASP A 144 13.77 11.98 13.45
C ASP A 144 13.18 11.84 12.04
N GLU A 145 11.85 11.96 11.93
CA GLU A 145 11.10 11.78 10.68
C GLU A 145 11.45 12.81 9.59
N ASN A 146 11.98 13.97 9.97
CA ASN A 146 12.43 14.98 8.99
C ASN A 146 13.55 14.44 8.08
N PHE A 147 14.40 13.54 8.58
CA PHE A 147 15.41 12.88 7.74
C PHE A 147 14.78 11.89 6.77
N ALA A 148 13.72 11.19 7.19
CA ALA A 148 12.96 10.31 6.31
C ALA A 148 12.21 11.09 5.22
N ASP A 149 11.62 12.24 5.56
CA ASP A 149 11.00 13.15 4.58
C ASP A 149 12.01 13.62 3.53
N SER A 150 13.21 14.00 3.98
CA SER A 150 14.30 14.41 3.10
C SER A 150 14.71 13.28 2.14
N VAL A 151 14.92 12.06 2.65
CA VAL A 151 15.27 10.89 1.82
C VAL A 151 14.17 10.58 0.80
N ALA A 152 12.90 10.51 1.22
CA ALA A 152 11.78 10.24 0.33
C ALA A 152 11.66 11.31 -0.77
N THR A 153 11.83 12.58 -0.41
CA THR A 153 11.81 13.71 -1.35
C THR A 153 12.91 13.58 -2.40
N LYS A 154 14.16 13.34 -1.98
CA LYS A 154 15.30 13.20 -2.89
C LYS A 154 15.11 12.05 -3.89
N ILE A 155 14.58 10.90 -3.44
CA ILE A 155 14.31 9.76 -4.33
C ILE A 155 13.22 10.10 -5.36
N ILE A 156 12.12 10.73 -4.93
CA ILE A 156 11.02 11.07 -5.83
C ILE A 156 11.44 12.13 -6.85
N GLU A 157 12.20 13.14 -6.43
CA GLU A 157 12.76 14.14 -7.34
C GLU A 157 13.72 13.52 -8.36
N LEU A 158 14.55 12.57 -7.94
CA LEU A 158 15.43 11.85 -8.84
C LEU A 158 14.63 11.01 -9.85
N ARG A 159 13.59 10.30 -9.39
CA ARG A 159 12.71 9.50 -10.24
C ARG A 159 11.96 10.36 -11.26
N ASP A 160 11.44 11.50 -10.83
CA ASP A 160 10.72 12.42 -11.71
C ASP A 160 11.63 13.04 -12.78
N ARG A 161 12.94 13.18 -12.48
CA ARG A 161 13.95 13.66 -13.43
C ARG A 161 14.44 12.60 -14.39
N ASN A 162 14.75 11.41 -13.89
CA ASN A 162 15.45 10.36 -14.65
C ASN A 162 14.52 9.29 -15.22
N GLY A 163 13.27 9.24 -14.77
CA GLY A 163 12.33 8.18 -15.12
C GLY A 163 12.48 6.95 -14.23
N CYS A 164 12.20 5.78 -14.80
CA CYS A 164 12.24 4.52 -14.06
C CYS A 164 13.67 4.03 -13.84
N PHE A 165 13.95 3.58 -12.62
CA PHE A 165 15.17 2.90 -12.23
C PHE A 165 15.12 1.42 -12.59
N LYS A 166 16.27 0.86 -12.99
CA LYS A 166 16.45 -0.56 -13.31
C LYS A 166 17.22 -1.31 -12.23
N GLU A 167 18.07 -0.60 -11.49
CA GLU A 167 18.95 -1.14 -10.46
C GLU A 167 19.29 -0.07 -9.39
N LYS A 168 19.82 -0.53 -8.25
CA LYS A 168 20.03 0.32 -7.06
C LYS A 168 21.03 1.46 -7.28
N ASN A 169 22.08 1.22 -8.06
CA ASN A 169 23.11 2.23 -8.41
C ASN A 169 22.58 3.41 -9.23
N GLU A 170 21.41 3.28 -9.89
CA GLU A 170 20.77 4.41 -10.57
C GLU A 170 20.10 5.39 -9.58
N ILE A 171 19.94 5.00 -8.31
CA ILE A 171 19.43 5.85 -7.23
C ILE A 171 20.61 6.53 -6.52
N ASP A 172 21.20 7.51 -7.20
CA ASP A 172 22.31 8.32 -6.69
C ASP A 172 21.79 9.67 -6.17
N ILE A 173 21.53 9.74 -4.86
CA ILE A 173 21.05 10.95 -4.18
C ILE A 173 22.10 11.49 -3.20
N ILE A 174 22.12 12.81 -3.02
CA ILE A 174 23.03 13.45 -2.06
C ILE A 174 22.45 13.33 -0.66
N LEU A 175 23.11 12.54 0.20
CA LEU A 175 22.78 12.38 1.60
C LEU A 175 23.62 13.35 2.44
N THR A 176 23.02 14.00 3.44
CA THR A 176 23.66 15.10 4.18
C THR A 176 24.18 14.71 5.56
N GLY A 177 23.94 13.47 6.00
CA GLY A 177 24.37 12.98 7.30
C GLY A 177 24.09 11.50 7.51
N GLU A 178 24.62 10.95 8.60
CA GLU A 178 24.54 9.53 8.96
C GLU A 178 23.09 9.05 9.12
N GLU A 179 22.20 9.90 9.62
CA GLU A 179 20.77 9.59 9.78
C GLU A 179 20.10 9.30 8.44
N GLU A 180 20.34 10.13 7.43
CA GLU A 180 19.81 9.92 6.08
C GLU A 180 20.43 8.68 5.43
N GLU A 181 21.74 8.45 5.63
CA GLU A 181 22.42 7.25 5.14
C GLU A 181 21.83 5.98 5.72
N ASN A 182 21.58 5.95 7.02
CA ASN A 182 20.99 4.79 7.69
C ASN A 182 19.56 4.50 7.20
N ILE A 183 18.73 5.54 7.04
CA ILE A 183 17.39 5.40 6.49
C ILE A 183 17.44 4.92 5.04
N PHE A 184 18.27 5.57 4.21
CA PHE A 184 18.42 5.23 2.80
C PHE A 184 18.87 3.79 2.61
N ASN A 185 19.89 3.34 3.32
CA ASN A 185 20.42 1.97 3.21
C ASN A 185 19.34 0.93 3.55
N LYS A 186 18.63 1.13 4.67
CA LYS A 186 17.51 0.25 5.06
C LYS A 186 16.34 0.27 4.08
N LEU A 187 16.04 1.45 3.51
CA LEU A 187 15.00 1.57 2.48
C LEU A 187 15.41 0.81 1.22
N MET A 188 16.67 0.95 0.79
CA MET A 188 17.19 0.24 -0.38
C MET A 188 17.15 -1.28 -0.22
N ASP A 189 17.19 -1.81 1.00
CA ASP A 189 17.00 -3.25 1.27
C ASP A 189 15.54 -3.70 1.11
N SER A 190 14.60 -2.77 1.11
CA SER A 190 13.15 -3.01 1.08
C SER A 190 12.48 -2.64 -0.25
N ILE A 191 13.26 -2.30 -1.30
CA ILE A 191 12.72 -1.95 -2.62
C ILE A 191 12.90 -3.05 -3.67
N ILE A 192 12.01 -3.02 -4.66
CA ILE A 192 12.12 -3.73 -5.94
C ILE A 192 11.95 -2.77 -7.11
N PHE A 193 12.36 -3.19 -8.31
CA PHE A 193 12.27 -2.39 -9.55
C PHE A 193 11.18 -2.89 -10.50
N LYS A 194 10.68 -4.11 -10.26
CA LYS A 194 9.67 -4.77 -11.08
C LYS A 194 8.69 -5.48 -10.17
N SER A 195 7.42 -5.24 -10.42
CA SER A 195 6.33 -5.90 -9.74
C SER A 195 5.88 -7.17 -10.43
N ASP A 196 5.36 -8.10 -9.65
CA ASP A 196 4.66 -9.29 -10.11
C ASP A 196 3.16 -9.22 -9.81
N ASN A 197 2.67 -8.33 -8.96
CA ASN A 197 1.25 -8.25 -8.60
C ASN A 197 0.58 -7.01 -9.20
N PHE A 198 -0.51 -7.21 -9.95
CA PHE A 198 -1.20 -6.14 -10.66
C PHE A 198 -2.71 -6.23 -10.49
N LEU A 199 -3.34 -5.14 -10.07
CA LEU A 199 -4.78 -4.95 -10.06
C LEU A 199 -5.27 -4.55 -11.46
N ILE A 200 -6.29 -5.27 -11.92
CA ILE A 200 -7.01 -5.07 -13.17
C ILE A 200 -8.44 -4.67 -12.80
N GLU A 201 -8.91 -3.53 -13.31
CA GLU A 201 -10.30 -3.11 -13.15
C GLU A 201 -10.96 -2.98 -14.53
N ALA A 202 -11.86 -3.90 -14.85
CA ALA A 202 -12.65 -3.88 -16.07
C ALA A 202 -14.05 -3.34 -15.76
N THR A 203 -14.47 -2.29 -16.46
CA THR A 203 -15.84 -1.78 -16.37
C THR A 203 -16.56 -2.05 -17.69
N GLY A 204 -17.71 -2.73 -17.60
CA GLY A 204 -18.64 -2.92 -18.69
C GLY A 204 -19.86 -2.01 -18.53
N ASN A 205 -20.27 -1.33 -19.60
CA ASN A 205 -21.49 -0.55 -19.63
C ASN A 205 -22.41 -1.07 -20.74
N VAL A 206 -23.59 -1.57 -20.37
CA VAL A 206 -24.63 -1.99 -21.32
C VAL A 206 -25.92 -1.25 -20.99
N VAL A 207 -26.23 -0.23 -21.79
CA VAL A 207 -27.44 0.60 -21.70
C VAL A 207 -27.62 1.31 -20.35
N LYS A 208 -28.17 0.63 -19.34
CA LYS A 208 -28.40 1.12 -17.96
C LYS A 208 -27.67 0.30 -16.89
N ILE A 209 -27.00 -0.79 -17.30
CA ILE A 209 -26.26 -1.67 -16.40
C ILE A 209 -24.79 -1.29 -16.51
N ARG A 210 -24.19 -0.96 -15.37
CA ARG A 210 -22.75 -0.80 -15.22
C ARG A 210 -22.29 -1.90 -14.27
N GLY A 211 -21.40 -2.76 -14.75
CA GLY A 211 -20.73 -3.78 -13.93
C GLY A 211 -19.24 -3.48 -13.87
N LYS A 212 -18.63 -3.72 -12.72
CA LYS A 212 -17.18 -3.63 -12.54
C LYS A 212 -16.65 -4.97 -12.05
N ILE A 213 -15.62 -5.47 -12.72
CA ILE A 213 -14.84 -6.62 -12.29
C ILE A 213 -13.48 -6.11 -11.85
N SER A 214 -13.07 -6.48 -10.65
CA SER A 214 -11.72 -6.20 -10.14
C SER A 214 -11.01 -7.53 -9.93
N ALA A 215 -9.78 -7.65 -10.43
CA ALA A 215 -8.98 -8.86 -10.32
C ALA A 215 -7.52 -8.53 -10.02
N VAL A 216 -6.85 -9.34 -9.20
CA VAL A 216 -5.41 -9.24 -8.97
C VAL A 216 -4.72 -10.38 -9.70
N TYR A 217 -3.88 -10.00 -10.66
CA TYR A 217 -3.08 -10.92 -11.47
C TYR A 217 -1.65 -10.98 -10.95
N ASN A 218 -1.13 -12.19 -10.77
CA ASN A 218 0.28 -12.41 -10.48
C ASN A 218 1.01 -12.86 -11.76
N ARG A 219 2.00 -12.07 -12.16
CA ARG A 219 2.79 -12.26 -13.39
C ARG A 219 3.72 -13.47 -13.30
N LYS A 220 4.32 -13.71 -12.13
CA LYS A 220 5.26 -14.81 -11.91
C LYS A 220 4.55 -16.17 -11.97
N ASP A 221 3.44 -16.29 -11.26
CA ASP A 221 2.59 -17.48 -11.23
C ASP A 221 1.69 -17.61 -12.48
N LYS A 222 1.53 -16.52 -13.23
CA LYS A 222 0.66 -16.41 -14.42
C LYS A 222 -0.80 -16.78 -14.13
N ARG A 223 -1.34 -16.30 -13.01
CA ARG A 223 -2.73 -16.59 -12.59
C ARG A 223 -3.39 -15.40 -11.89
N ILE A 224 -4.72 -15.41 -11.87
CA ILE A 224 -5.52 -14.52 -11.03
C ILE A 224 -5.48 -15.08 -9.60
N LEU A 225 -5.04 -14.26 -8.64
CA LEU A 225 -5.02 -14.61 -7.22
C LEU A 225 -6.38 -14.38 -6.57
N TYR A 226 -7.09 -13.33 -7.00
CA TYR A 226 -8.37 -12.90 -6.46
C TYR A 226 -9.16 -12.16 -7.53
N TRP A 227 -10.48 -12.26 -7.49
CA TRP A 227 -11.36 -11.40 -8.25
C TRP A 227 -12.72 -11.26 -7.58
N HIS A 228 -13.41 -10.18 -7.87
CA HIS A 228 -14.81 -9.98 -7.50
C HIS A 228 -15.54 -9.13 -8.54
N GLU A 229 -16.87 -9.22 -8.54
CA GLU A 229 -17.78 -8.43 -9.36
C GLU A 229 -18.62 -7.51 -8.46
N SER A 230 -18.82 -6.27 -8.89
CA SER A 230 -19.60 -5.23 -8.19
C SER A 230 -20.47 -4.42 -9.14
#